data_AF-A0AAW4YDR8-F1
#
_entry.id   AF-A0AAW4YDR8-F1
#
_cell.length_a   1.000
_cell.length_b   1.000
_cell.length_c   1.000
_cell.angle_alpha   90.00
_cell.angle_beta   90.00
_cell.angle_gamma   90.00
#
_symmetry.space_group_name_H-M   'P 1'
#
loop_
_entity.id
_entity.type
_entity.pdbx_description
1 polymer ?
#
loop_
_entity_poly.entity_id
_entity_poly.type
_entity_poly.pdbx_seq_one_letter_code
_entity_poly.pdbx_strand_id
1 'polypeptide(L)'
;MNGDNQQILREIVLNPTIHGKELESIFGLSRRQLGYRIQKINLWLEQEGYPKLERTSQGNFIVSSEIMTLFKRDVSEQQMLNGNNIIFSIETRRYYLMLMLFSKENAMSLNHFSIDLQVSKNTVIHDINHVKEQLEDHGLSLKYSRKHGYEIVGDEFEVRRFFIKLIDQRLNHDITKSEVLKALNLTFEDIAYQKDKIKQVEQFLKSRFIDKSLSSLPYVLCVIRRRIQSGHVINPLNINYQYLRDTKEYQATEIMTQHEPDLPEAEKLYLTLHLLSTSVQWTDLQESDNISNLTMAIAQMIHHFEQITFINIEDKEKLSQQLLLHLTPAFYRIKYNLTDRDELINPLQGNYQSLFH
;
A
#
# COMPACT_ATOMS: atom_id res chain seq x y z
N MET A 1 -19.12 22.66 26.50
CA MET A 1 -18.26 21.53 26.93
C MET A 1 -16.82 22.02 27.18
N ASN A 2 -16.13 21.60 28.24
CA ASN A 2 -14.71 21.97 28.48
C ASN A 2 -13.74 21.15 27.61
N GLY A 3 -12.57 21.71 27.27
CA GLY A 3 -11.59 21.12 26.34
C GLY A 3 -11.23 19.65 26.59
N ASP A 4 -10.89 19.29 27.83
CA ASP A 4 -10.61 17.90 28.22
C ASP A 4 -11.77 16.93 27.95
N ASN A 5 -13.02 17.37 28.14
CA ASN A 5 -14.19 16.53 27.89
C ASN A 5 -14.43 16.35 26.39
N GLN A 6 -14.07 17.36 25.58
CA GLN A 6 -14.08 17.23 24.12
C GLN A 6 -13.05 16.20 23.65
N GLN A 7 -11.86 16.19 24.26
CA GLN A 7 -10.82 15.20 23.92
C GLN A 7 -11.22 13.78 24.29
N ILE A 8 -11.82 13.57 25.46
CA ILE A 8 -12.33 12.24 25.87
C ILE A 8 -13.45 11.78 24.94
N LEU A 9 -14.40 12.65 24.59
CA LEU A 9 -15.46 12.32 23.65
C LEU A 9 -14.89 11.97 22.27
N ARG A 10 -13.90 12.74 21.77
CA ARG A 10 -13.21 12.43 20.52
C ARG A 10 -12.56 11.06 20.54
N GLU A 11 -11.87 10.73 21.63
CA GLU A 11 -11.17 9.45 21.72
C GLU A 11 -12.14 8.27 21.73
N ILE A 12 -13.30 8.42 22.37
CA ILE A 12 -14.37 7.42 22.35
C ILE A 12 -15.01 7.28 20.96
N VAL A 13 -15.18 8.40 20.23
CA VAL A 13 -15.76 8.42 18.88
C VAL A 13 -14.79 7.80 17.86
N LEU A 14 -13.51 8.11 17.95
CA LEU A 14 -12.48 7.59 17.04
C LEU A 14 -12.20 6.11 17.33
N ASN A 15 -12.29 5.69 18.59
CA ASN A 15 -12.01 4.33 19.03
C ASN A 15 -13.18 3.76 19.89
N PRO A 16 -14.32 3.35 19.30
CA PRO A 16 -15.46 2.85 20.07
C PRO A 16 -15.18 1.59 20.91
N THR A 17 -14.12 0.85 20.58
CA THR A 17 -13.64 -0.33 21.31
C THR A 17 -12.73 0.01 22.50
N ILE A 18 -12.42 1.29 22.74
CA ILE A 18 -11.51 1.70 23.80
C ILE A 18 -12.07 1.38 25.19
N HIS A 19 -11.24 0.79 26.04
CA HIS A 19 -11.67 0.37 27.37
C HIS A 19 -11.47 1.50 28.40
N GLY A 20 -12.28 1.49 29.46
CA GLY A 20 -12.18 2.50 30.53
C GLY A 20 -10.79 2.63 31.15
N LYS A 21 -10.05 1.52 31.31
CA LYS A 21 -8.67 1.54 31.82
C LYS A 21 -7.69 2.23 30.89
N GLU A 22 -7.91 2.14 29.58
CA GLU A 22 -7.07 2.79 28.58
C GLU A 22 -7.32 4.30 28.60
N LEU A 23 -8.58 4.73 28.69
CA LEU A 23 -8.93 6.14 28.89
C LEU A 23 -8.36 6.71 30.21
N GLU A 24 -8.39 5.94 31.30
CA GLU A 24 -7.76 6.33 32.57
C GLU A 24 -6.25 6.59 32.39
N SER A 25 -5.56 5.72 31.64
CA SER A 25 -4.14 5.84 31.36
C SER A 25 -3.81 7.01 30.40
N ILE A 26 -4.60 7.21 29.34
CA ILE A 26 -4.37 8.25 28.33
C ILE A 26 -4.52 9.64 28.94
N PHE A 27 -5.56 9.84 29.76
CA PHE A 27 -5.89 11.15 30.31
C PHE A 27 -5.35 11.37 31.74
N GLY A 28 -4.65 10.39 32.32
CA GLY A 28 -4.12 10.46 33.68
C GLY A 28 -5.21 10.63 34.74
N LEU A 29 -6.38 10.01 34.50
CA LEU A 29 -7.56 10.16 35.35
C LEU A 29 -7.81 8.89 36.15
N SER A 30 -8.26 9.04 37.40
CA SER A 30 -8.84 7.91 38.14
C SER A 30 -10.18 7.49 37.53
N ARG A 31 -10.56 6.21 37.70
CA ARG A 31 -11.87 5.68 37.31
C ARG A 31 -13.06 6.56 37.71
N ARG A 32 -13.02 7.16 38.91
CA ARG A 32 -14.07 8.05 39.41
C ARG A 32 -14.11 9.38 38.65
N GLN A 33 -12.95 9.95 38.34
CA GLN A 33 -12.86 11.19 37.55
C GLN A 33 -13.29 10.96 36.10
N LEU A 34 -12.88 9.84 35.49
CA LEU A 34 -13.32 9.47 34.15
C LEU A 34 -14.85 9.29 34.10
N GLY A 35 -15.44 8.60 35.06
CA GLY A 35 -16.90 8.44 35.16
C GLY A 35 -17.64 9.78 35.25
N TYR A 36 -17.13 10.72 36.06
CA TYR A 36 -17.70 12.07 36.16
C TYR A 36 -17.61 12.85 34.85
N ARG A 37 -16.50 12.72 34.11
CA ARG A 37 -16.34 13.38 32.81
C ARG A 37 -17.26 12.79 31.74
N ILE A 38 -17.42 11.47 31.69
CA ILE A 38 -18.37 10.81 30.78
C ILE A 38 -19.81 11.24 31.09
N GLN A 39 -20.17 11.40 32.37
CA GLN A 39 -21.48 11.91 32.74
C GLN A 39 -21.70 13.35 32.23
N LYS A 40 -20.69 14.23 32.35
CA LYS A 40 -20.77 15.58 31.78
C LYS A 40 -20.86 15.59 30.26
N ILE A 41 -20.17 14.66 29.59
CA ILE A 41 -20.24 14.49 28.14
C ILE A 41 -21.66 14.08 27.73
N ASN A 42 -22.25 13.08 28.39
CA ASN A 42 -23.61 12.64 28.10
C ASN A 42 -24.65 13.73 28.38
N LEU A 43 -24.49 14.52 29.44
CA LEU A 43 -25.36 15.67 29.71
C LEU A 43 -25.29 16.72 28.60
N TRP A 44 -24.09 16.96 28.06
CA TRP A 44 -23.93 17.89 26.94
C TRP A 44 -24.54 17.32 25.64
N LEU A 45 -24.32 16.03 25.35
CA LEU A 45 -24.93 15.38 24.18
C LEU A 45 -26.46 15.49 24.20
N GLU A 46 -27.08 15.26 25.36
CA GLU A 46 -28.53 15.43 25.51
C GLU A 46 -29.01 16.88 25.29
N GLN A 47 -28.24 17.88 25.77
CA GLN A 47 -28.56 19.29 25.58
C GLN A 47 -28.52 19.71 24.10
N GLU A 48 -27.62 19.10 23.33
CA GLU A 48 -27.49 19.33 21.88
C GLU A 48 -28.39 18.41 21.04
N GLY A 49 -29.21 17.57 21.67
CA GLY A 49 -30.16 16.68 21.00
C GLY A 49 -29.58 15.36 20.47
N TYR A 50 -28.38 14.96 20.91
CA TYR A 50 -27.74 13.70 20.53
C TYR A 50 -27.97 12.57 21.54
N PRO A 51 -27.95 11.30 21.09
CA PRO A 51 -27.98 10.13 21.98
C PRO A 51 -26.81 10.11 22.98
N LYS A 52 -27.00 9.50 24.16
CA LYS A 52 -25.91 9.31 25.12
C LYS A 52 -24.91 8.25 24.62
N LEU A 53 -23.67 8.35 25.10
CA LEU A 53 -22.72 7.25 25.01
C LEU A 53 -23.17 6.11 25.94
N GLU A 54 -23.38 4.93 25.37
CA GLU A 54 -23.71 3.72 26.11
C GLU A 54 -22.51 2.79 26.19
N ARG A 55 -22.57 1.79 27.08
CA ARG A 55 -21.53 0.76 27.19
C ARG A 55 -22.11 -0.63 26.99
N THR A 56 -21.39 -1.46 26.26
CA THR A 56 -21.70 -2.90 26.16
C THR A 56 -21.34 -3.61 27.46
N SER A 57 -21.87 -4.83 27.66
CA SER A 57 -21.51 -5.72 28.76
C SER A 57 -20.01 -6.08 28.81
N GLN A 58 -19.31 -5.94 27.68
CA GLN A 58 -17.87 -6.15 27.53
C GLN A 58 -17.04 -4.88 27.79
N GLY A 59 -17.68 -3.72 27.96
CA GLY A 59 -17.01 -2.46 28.31
C GLY A 59 -16.71 -1.52 27.15
N ASN A 60 -17.09 -1.87 25.92
CA ASN A 60 -16.95 -1.01 24.72
C ASN A 60 -17.99 0.12 24.75
N PHE A 61 -17.68 1.23 24.08
CA PHE A 61 -18.63 2.32 23.92
C PHE A 61 -19.49 2.14 22.66
N ILE A 62 -20.78 2.43 22.79
CA ILE A 62 -21.72 2.53 21.68
C ILE A 62 -21.93 4.01 21.39
N VAL A 63 -21.58 4.42 20.18
CA VAL A 63 -21.65 5.80 19.70
C VAL A 63 -22.61 5.86 18.51
N SER A 64 -23.57 6.78 18.52
CA SER A 64 -24.52 6.91 17.40
C SER A 64 -23.82 7.41 16.13
N SER A 65 -24.35 7.03 14.97
CA SER A 65 -23.83 7.46 13.68
C SER A 65 -23.79 8.99 13.52
N GLU A 66 -24.71 9.72 14.15
CA GLU A 66 -24.79 11.19 14.07
C GLU A 66 -23.63 11.87 14.83
N ILE A 67 -23.25 11.32 15.98
CA ILE A 67 -22.11 11.80 16.76
C ILE A 67 -20.81 11.49 16.00
N MET A 68 -20.73 10.32 15.38
CA MET A 68 -19.59 9.93 14.55
C MET A 68 -19.40 10.89 13.36
N THR A 69 -20.45 11.28 12.65
CA THR A 69 -20.36 12.23 11.55
C THR A 69 -20.03 13.65 12.01
N LEU A 70 -20.61 14.11 13.12
CA LEU A 70 -20.34 15.45 13.65
C LEU A 70 -18.87 15.63 14.03
N PHE A 71 -18.31 14.67 14.77
CA PHE A 71 -16.92 14.74 15.21
C PHE A 71 -15.92 14.42 14.09
N LYS A 72 -16.31 13.65 13.05
CA LYS A 72 -15.49 13.51 11.83
C LYS A 72 -15.45 14.79 10.99
N ARG A 73 -16.56 15.55 10.93
CA ARG A 73 -16.61 16.85 10.22
C ARG A 73 -15.81 17.95 10.93
N ASP A 74 -15.89 18.00 12.27
CA ASP A 74 -15.09 18.92 13.09
C ASP A 74 -13.58 18.64 13.00
N VAL A 75 -13.17 17.39 12.73
CA VAL A 75 -11.76 17.03 12.52
C VAL A 75 -11.21 17.71 11.26
N SER A 76 -11.98 17.73 10.17
CA SER A 76 -11.57 18.42 8.92
C SER A 76 -11.47 19.94 9.06
N GLU A 77 -12.37 20.59 9.82
CA GLU A 77 -12.34 22.06 9.98
C GLU A 77 -11.34 22.52 11.06
N GLN A 78 -11.13 21.75 12.13
CA GLN A 78 -10.16 22.11 13.17
C GLN A 78 -8.71 21.74 12.85
N GLN A 79 -8.47 20.78 11.94
CA GLN A 79 -7.12 20.50 11.41
C GLN A 79 -6.53 21.70 10.64
N MET A 80 -7.36 22.62 10.15
CA MET A 80 -6.89 23.86 9.51
C MET A 80 -6.59 24.98 10.52
N LEU A 81 -7.13 24.91 11.74
CA LEU A 81 -7.05 25.99 12.75
C LEU A 81 -6.06 25.69 13.89
N ASN A 82 -5.81 24.41 14.20
CA ASN A 82 -4.84 24.00 15.20
C ASN A 82 -3.70 23.22 14.54
N GLY A 83 -2.50 23.80 14.53
CA GLY A 83 -1.33 23.21 13.89
C GLY A 83 -1.13 21.73 14.23
N ASN A 84 -1.01 20.93 13.16
CA ASN A 84 -0.35 19.63 13.08
C ASN A 84 -0.48 18.70 14.29
N ASN A 85 -1.69 18.25 14.69
CA ASN A 85 -1.80 17.00 15.45
C ASN A 85 -2.63 15.98 14.65
N ILE A 86 -1.92 15.22 13.80
CA ILE A 86 -2.48 14.09 13.07
C ILE A 86 -2.42 12.89 14.01
N ILE A 87 -3.57 12.43 14.52
CA ILE A 87 -3.64 11.21 15.33
C ILE A 87 -3.86 10.02 14.40
N PHE A 88 -2.79 9.28 14.10
CA PHE A 88 -2.89 8.02 13.36
C PHE A 88 -3.45 6.91 14.25
N SER A 89 -4.33 6.06 13.68
CA SER A 89 -4.66 4.76 14.27
C SER A 89 -3.40 3.91 14.44
N ILE A 90 -3.44 2.86 15.29
CA ILE A 90 -2.28 1.97 15.47
C ILE A 90 -1.85 1.35 14.13
N GLU A 91 -2.81 0.93 13.32
CA GLU A 91 -2.56 0.35 12.00
C GLU A 91 -1.94 1.37 11.04
N THR A 92 -2.55 2.54 10.88
CA THR A 92 -2.02 3.61 10.02
C THR A 92 -0.65 4.08 10.49
N ARG A 93 -0.41 4.14 11.81
CA ARG A 93 0.88 4.53 12.38
C ARG A 93 1.99 3.54 12.04
N ARG A 94 1.71 2.24 12.15
CA ARG A 94 2.66 1.18 11.74
C ARG A 94 2.91 1.20 10.25
N TYR A 95 1.86 1.40 9.45
CA TYR A 95 1.97 1.59 8.00
C TYR A 95 2.85 2.80 7.65
N TYR A 96 2.61 3.95 8.28
CA TYR A 96 3.42 5.15 8.10
C TYR A 96 4.89 4.91 8.50
N LEU A 97 5.13 4.23 9.62
CA LEU A 97 6.47 3.83 10.06
C LEU A 97 7.16 2.98 9.00
N MET A 98 6.46 2.01 8.41
CA MET A 98 7.00 1.18 7.34
C MET A 98 7.38 2.01 6.10
N LEU A 99 6.57 2.99 5.70
CA LEU A 99 6.94 3.92 4.63
C LEU A 99 8.19 4.74 4.99
N MET A 100 8.27 5.24 6.23
CA MET A 100 9.44 6.00 6.70
C MET A 100 10.75 5.22 6.59
N LEU A 101 10.73 3.89 6.74
CA LEU A 101 11.92 3.04 6.56
C LEU A 101 12.49 3.09 5.13
N PHE A 102 11.73 3.54 4.14
CA PHE A 102 12.16 3.70 2.74
C PHE A 102 12.59 5.14 2.37
N SER A 103 12.53 6.09 3.31
CA SER A 103 12.87 7.50 3.06
C SER A 103 14.37 7.76 2.84
N LYS A 104 15.23 6.94 3.43
CA LYS A 104 16.72 6.84 3.37
C LYS A 104 17.58 8.10 3.41
N GLU A 105 17.06 9.33 3.37
CA GLU A 105 17.90 10.54 3.47
C GLU A 105 18.49 10.74 4.86
N ASN A 106 17.90 10.14 5.90
CA ASN A 106 18.41 10.22 7.26
C ASN A 106 18.39 8.85 7.95
N ALA A 107 19.36 8.62 8.83
CA ALA A 107 19.36 7.47 9.73
C ALA A 107 18.06 7.48 10.56
N MET A 108 17.11 6.58 10.26
CA MET A 108 15.83 6.55 10.95
C MET A 108 16.03 6.09 12.39
N SER A 109 15.79 6.98 13.34
CA SER A 109 16.01 6.72 14.77
C SER A 109 14.67 6.70 15.50
N LEU A 110 14.67 6.18 16.73
CA LEU A 110 13.48 6.28 17.60
C LEU A 110 12.99 7.72 17.76
N ASN A 111 13.90 8.70 17.74
CA ASN A 111 13.53 10.11 17.84
C ASN A 111 12.83 10.59 16.58
N HIS A 112 13.31 10.19 15.40
CA HIS A 112 12.69 10.56 14.12
C HIS A 112 11.25 10.04 14.05
N PHE A 113 11.06 8.75 14.34
CA PHE A 113 9.71 8.16 14.40
C PHE A 113 8.82 8.83 15.46
N SER A 114 9.36 9.09 16.66
CA SER A 114 8.59 9.71 17.75
C SER A 114 8.11 11.10 17.39
N ILE A 115 8.93 11.90 16.71
CA ILE A 115 8.58 13.25 16.25
C ILE A 115 7.54 13.20 15.12
N ASP A 116 7.78 12.40 14.08
CA ASP A 116 6.89 12.38 12.92
C ASP A 116 5.55 11.70 13.18
N LEU A 117 5.53 10.68 14.04
CA LEU A 117 4.31 9.97 14.43
C LEU A 117 3.65 10.57 15.68
N GLN A 118 4.27 11.56 16.32
CA GLN A 118 3.78 12.25 17.52
C GLN A 118 3.42 11.32 18.69
N VAL A 119 4.21 10.26 18.88
CA VAL A 119 4.04 9.28 19.96
C VAL A 119 5.29 9.15 20.81
N SER A 120 5.16 8.59 22.01
CA SER A 120 6.31 8.32 22.88
C SER A 120 7.28 7.31 22.23
N LYS A 121 8.57 7.37 22.61
CA LYS A 121 9.57 6.38 22.15
C LYS A 121 9.19 4.95 22.51
N ASN A 122 8.52 4.73 23.65
CA ASN A 122 8.05 3.40 24.06
C ASN A 122 6.98 2.88 23.10
N THR A 123 6.08 3.74 22.66
CA THR A 123 5.07 3.42 21.63
C THR A 123 5.74 3.04 20.31
N VAL A 124 6.75 3.82 19.88
CA VAL A 124 7.54 3.49 18.68
C VAL A 124 8.22 2.14 18.82
N ILE A 125 8.82 1.80 19.97
CA ILE A 125 9.46 0.51 20.19
C ILE A 125 8.45 -0.64 20.03
N HIS A 126 7.26 -0.50 20.61
CA HIS A 126 6.19 -1.48 20.47
C HIS A 126 5.79 -1.66 19.00
N ASP A 127 5.62 -0.56 18.26
CA ASP A 127 5.28 -0.62 16.84
C ASP A 127 6.41 -1.22 15.99
N ILE A 128 7.68 -0.91 16.30
CA ILE A 128 8.84 -1.51 15.64
C ILE A 128 8.89 -3.03 15.86
N ASN A 129 8.53 -3.52 17.05
CA ASN A 129 8.49 -4.96 17.30
C ASN A 129 7.42 -5.66 16.46
N HIS A 130 6.24 -5.04 16.30
CA HIS A 130 5.22 -5.56 15.40
C HIS A 130 5.67 -5.52 13.93
N VAL A 131 6.34 -4.44 13.50
CA VAL A 131 6.88 -4.35 12.13
C VAL A 131 7.97 -5.41 11.89
N LYS A 132 8.77 -5.76 12.91
CA LYS A 132 9.75 -6.87 12.81
C LYS A 132 9.06 -8.19 12.49
N GLU A 133 8.02 -8.54 13.24
CA GLU A 133 7.25 -9.78 13.04
C GLU A 133 6.67 -9.82 11.61
N GLN A 134 6.09 -8.72 11.12
CA GLN A 134 5.56 -8.64 9.76
C GLN A 134 6.63 -8.77 8.66
N LEU A 135 7.85 -8.28 8.90
CA LEU A 135 8.96 -8.39 7.96
C LEU A 135 9.50 -9.83 7.89
N GLU A 136 9.48 -10.56 9.01
CA GLU A 136 9.94 -11.96 9.07
C GLU A 136 9.11 -12.87 8.16
N ASP A 137 7.80 -12.63 8.03
CA ASP A 137 6.91 -13.34 7.09
C ASP A 137 7.34 -13.21 5.62
N HIS A 138 8.11 -12.15 5.31
CA HIS A 138 8.64 -11.87 3.98
C HIS A 138 10.13 -12.21 3.84
N GLY A 139 10.72 -12.89 4.84
CA GLY A 139 12.17 -13.20 4.86
C GLY A 139 13.06 -11.96 5.04
N LEU A 140 12.49 -10.86 5.54
CA LEU A 140 13.17 -9.61 5.80
C LEU A 140 13.41 -9.42 7.30
N SER A 141 14.38 -8.58 7.65
CA SER A 141 14.70 -8.26 9.04
C SER A 141 14.87 -6.76 9.23
N LEU A 142 14.44 -6.23 10.37
CA LEU A 142 14.66 -4.82 10.73
C LEU A 142 15.81 -4.71 11.72
N LYS A 143 16.95 -4.18 11.25
CA LYS A 143 18.17 -4.04 12.06
C LYS A 143 18.42 -2.58 12.42
N TYR A 144 18.99 -2.35 13.60
CA TYR A 144 19.41 -1.04 14.04
C TYR A 144 20.94 -0.93 13.96
N SER A 145 21.43 0.16 13.38
CA SER A 145 22.83 0.57 13.47
C SER A 145 22.95 2.03 13.89
N ARG A 146 24.02 2.39 14.61
CA ARG A 146 24.24 3.79 15.02
C ARG A 146 24.43 4.73 13.81
N LYS A 147 24.99 4.21 12.71
CA LYS A 147 25.32 4.98 11.51
C LYS A 147 24.10 5.18 10.58
N HIS A 148 23.25 4.16 10.43
CA HIS A 148 22.16 4.18 9.44
C HIS A 148 20.76 4.12 10.09
N GLY A 149 20.68 4.05 11.42
CA GLY A 149 19.40 3.92 12.12
C GLY A 149 18.78 2.54 11.92
N TYR A 150 17.45 2.49 11.92
CA TYR A 150 16.67 1.32 11.56
C TYR A 150 16.65 1.13 10.05
N GLU A 151 16.99 -0.07 9.60
CA GLU A 151 17.09 -0.43 8.20
C GLU A 151 16.49 -1.83 7.96
N ILE A 152 15.72 -1.95 6.88
CA ILE A 152 15.22 -3.24 6.40
C ILE A 152 16.37 -3.94 5.65
N VAL A 153 16.72 -5.13 6.12
CA VAL A 153 17.82 -5.95 5.63
C VAL A 153 17.28 -7.31 5.19
N GLY A 154 17.63 -7.70 3.97
CA GLY A 154 17.24 -8.95 3.34
C GLY A 154 17.71 -8.96 1.89
N ASP A 155 17.20 -9.89 1.10
CA ASP A 155 17.41 -9.88 -0.35
C ASP A 155 16.76 -8.63 -0.98
N GLU A 156 17.47 -7.93 -1.87
CA GLU A 156 16.98 -6.68 -2.44
C GLU A 156 15.71 -6.86 -3.28
N PHE A 157 15.53 -8.02 -3.91
CA PHE A 157 14.30 -8.35 -4.63
C PHE A 157 13.11 -8.39 -3.67
N GLU A 158 13.29 -9.04 -2.52
CA GLU A 158 12.28 -9.17 -1.47
C GLU A 158 11.94 -7.82 -0.82
N VAL A 159 12.95 -6.99 -0.57
CA VAL A 159 12.75 -5.63 -0.03
C VAL A 159 11.92 -4.77 -0.98
N ARG A 160 12.20 -4.84 -2.29
CA ARG A 160 11.43 -4.10 -3.29
C ARG A 160 10.03 -4.66 -3.48
N ARG A 161 9.85 -5.98 -3.43
CA ARG A 161 8.53 -6.62 -3.48
C ARG A 161 7.66 -6.16 -2.30
N PHE A 162 8.22 -6.17 -1.09
CA PHE A 162 7.54 -5.66 0.10
C PHE A 162 7.16 -4.18 -0.05
N PHE A 163 8.04 -3.34 -0.61
CA PHE A 163 7.73 -1.94 -0.86
C PHE A 163 6.56 -1.75 -1.84
N ILE A 164 6.55 -2.50 -2.94
CA ILE A 164 5.46 -2.46 -3.92
C ILE A 164 4.13 -2.81 -3.25
N LYS A 165 4.10 -3.88 -2.43
CA LYS A 165 2.92 -4.27 -1.63
C LYS A 165 2.42 -3.11 -0.77
N LEU A 166 3.32 -2.46 -0.02
CA LEU A 166 2.95 -1.32 0.84
C LEU A 166 2.31 -0.19 0.03
N ILE A 167 2.92 0.20 -1.09
CA ILE A 167 2.40 1.31 -1.91
C ILE A 167 1.05 0.96 -2.54
N ASP A 168 0.85 -0.29 -2.96
CA ASP A 168 -0.43 -0.73 -3.51
C ASP A 168 -1.55 -0.76 -2.46
N GLN A 169 -1.21 -1.00 -1.19
CA GLN A 169 -2.15 -0.99 -0.05
C GLN A 169 -2.40 0.41 0.51
N ARG A 170 -1.71 1.46 0.04
CA ARG A 170 -1.80 2.81 0.63
C ARG A 170 -3.22 3.38 0.73
N LEU A 171 -4.10 3.01 -0.22
CA LEU A 171 -5.49 3.49 -0.26
C LEU A 171 -6.39 2.78 0.76
N ASN A 172 -5.92 1.68 1.36
CA ASN A 172 -6.64 0.96 2.42
C ASN A 172 -6.38 1.58 3.80
N HIS A 173 -5.40 2.48 3.91
CA HIS A 173 -5.06 3.17 5.14
C HIS A 173 -5.56 4.62 5.10
N ASP A 174 -5.93 5.15 6.27
CA ASP A 174 -6.37 6.54 6.43
C ASP A 174 -5.16 7.49 6.40
N ILE A 175 -4.55 7.61 5.22
CA ILE A 175 -3.36 8.40 4.95
C ILE A 175 -3.53 9.14 3.62
N THR A 176 -3.24 10.43 3.64
CA THR A 176 -3.27 11.30 2.48
C THR A 176 -2.05 11.10 1.59
N LYS A 177 -2.17 11.52 0.31
CA LYS A 177 -1.04 11.56 -0.61
C LYS A 177 0.15 12.37 -0.07
N SER A 178 -0.12 13.49 0.60
CA SER A 178 0.91 14.36 1.19
C SER A 178 1.68 13.65 2.29
N GLU A 179 0.98 12.87 3.12
CA GLU A 179 1.58 12.09 4.20
C GLU A 179 2.45 10.94 3.67
N VAL A 180 2.02 10.25 2.60
CA VAL A 180 2.85 9.25 1.91
C VAL A 180 4.12 9.89 1.36
N LEU A 181 4.01 11.05 0.71
CA LEU A 181 5.16 11.79 0.20
C LEU A 181 6.11 12.20 1.33
N LYS A 182 5.58 12.75 2.43
CA LYS A 182 6.37 13.10 3.61
C LYS A 182 7.07 11.86 4.19
N ALA A 183 6.35 10.76 4.37
CA ALA A 183 6.89 9.52 4.94
C ALA A 183 8.05 8.98 4.09
N LEU A 184 7.91 9.01 2.76
CA LEU A 184 8.94 8.57 1.83
C LEU A 184 10.01 9.64 1.57
N ASN A 185 9.86 10.83 2.14
CA ASN A 185 10.69 11.98 1.83
C ASN A 185 10.79 12.22 0.32
N LEU A 186 9.63 12.38 -0.32
CA LEU A 186 9.44 12.67 -1.73
C LEU A 186 8.63 13.95 -1.88
N THR A 187 8.78 14.61 -3.01
CA THR A 187 8.01 15.79 -3.39
C THR A 187 6.96 15.45 -4.45
N PHE A 188 6.01 16.36 -4.68
CA PHE A 188 5.10 16.24 -5.80
C PHE A 188 5.82 16.31 -7.15
N GLU A 189 6.95 17.02 -7.23
CA GLU A 189 7.79 17.14 -8.43
C GLU A 189 8.47 15.81 -8.77
N ASP A 190 8.97 15.08 -7.78
CA ASP A 190 9.54 13.73 -7.97
C ASP A 190 8.51 12.80 -8.63
N ILE A 191 7.28 12.81 -8.12
CA ILE A 191 6.19 12.01 -8.67
C ILE A 191 5.81 12.47 -10.08
N ALA A 192 5.76 13.79 -10.32
CA ALA A 192 5.45 14.33 -11.64
C ALA A 192 6.51 13.93 -12.68
N TYR A 193 7.79 13.97 -12.30
CA TYR A 193 8.90 13.53 -13.13
C TYR A 193 8.77 12.05 -13.51
N GLN A 194 8.52 11.16 -12.54
CA GLN A 194 8.34 9.74 -12.84
C GLN A 194 7.10 9.47 -13.71
N LYS A 195 6.02 10.23 -13.51
CA LYS A 195 4.82 10.13 -14.36
C LYS A 195 5.11 10.51 -15.81
N ASP A 196 5.91 11.55 -16.05
CA ASP A 196 6.32 11.92 -17.41
C ASP A 196 7.16 10.82 -18.07
N LYS A 197 8.08 10.22 -17.31
CA LYS A 197 8.85 9.05 -17.78
C LYS A 197 7.99 7.85 -18.13
N ILE A 198 7.02 7.53 -17.28
CA ILE A 198 6.04 6.47 -17.55
C ILE A 198 5.26 6.75 -18.84
N LYS A 199 4.83 8.00 -19.05
CA LYS A 199 4.11 8.41 -20.27
C LYS A 199 4.97 8.26 -21.54
N GLN A 200 6.25 8.60 -21.46
CA GLN A 200 7.19 8.38 -22.58
C GLN A 200 7.34 6.89 -22.89
N VAL A 201 7.40 6.04 -21.86
CA VAL A 201 7.44 4.58 -22.02
C VAL A 201 6.15 4.04 -22.65
N GLU A 202 4.97 4.49 -22.22
CA GLU A 202 3.69 4.13 -22.84
C GLU A 202 3.64 4.50 -24.33
N GLN A 203 4.14 5.69 -24.68
CA GLN A 203 4.23 6.14 -26.08
C GLN A 203 5.17 5.27 -26.91
N PHE A 204 6.33 4.92 -26.35
CA PHE A 204 7.31 4.05 -27.00
C PHE A 204 6.75 2.64 -27.23
N LEU A 205 6.11 2.06 -26.20
CA LEU A 205 5.53 0.72 -26.26
C LEU A 205 4.22 0.66 -27.03
N LYS A 206 3.61 1.81 -27.35
CA LYS A 206 2.24 1.91 -27.90
C LYS A 206 1.25 1.11 -27.04
N SER A 207 1.41 1.19 -25.73
CA SER A 207 0.63 0.46 -24.73
C SER A 207 0.13 1.41 -23.64
N ARG A 208 -0.89 1.00 -22.88
CA ARG A 208 -1.30 1.72 -21.67
C ARG A 208 -1.12 0.84 -20.45
N PHE A 209 -0.71 1.45 -19.35
CA PHE A 209 -0.66 0.80 -18.05
C PHE A 209 -2.02 0.89 -17.37
N ILE A 210 -2.33 -0.10 -16.54
CA ILE A 210 -3.58 -0.16 -15.78
C ILE A 210 -3.59 0.99 -14.76
N ASP A 211 -4.75 1.62 -14.54
CA ASP A 211 -4.89 2.78 -13.64
C ASP A 211 -4.34 2.54 -12.22
N LYS A 212 -4.52 1.33 -11.67
CA LYS A 212 -3.93 0.93 -10.37
C LYS A 212 -2.41 1.05 -10.41
N SER A 213 -1.77 0.51 -11.45
CA SER A 213 -0.32 0.55 -11.65
C SER A 213 0.20 1.98 -11.87
N LEU A 214 -0.51 2.82 -12.63
CA LEU A 214 -0.16 4.24 -12.83
C LEU A 214 -0.15 5.06 -11.54
N SER A 215 -0.93 4.64 -10.54
CA SER A 215 -1.04 5.34 -9.27
C SER A 215 0.11 5.02 -8.31
N SER A 216 0.65 3.79 -8.35
CA SER A 216 1.70 3.28 -7.46
C SER A 216 3.10 3.39 -8.05
N LEU A 217 3.23 3.12 -9.35
CA LEU A 217 4.52 3.02 -10.06
C LEU A 217 5.44 4.24 -9.88
N PRO A 218 4.94 5.50 -9.89
CA PRO A 218 5.80 6.65 -9.63
C PRO A 218 6.56 6.60 -8.29
N TYR A 219 5.90 6.14 -7.21
CA TYR A 219 6.53 6.01 -5.89
C TYR A 219 7.57 4.89 -5.89
N VAL A 220 7.21 3.76 -6.52
CA VAL A 220 8.08 2.58 -6.69
C VAL A 220 9.37 2.96 -7.41
N LEU A 221 9.27 3.67 -8.55
CA LEU A 221 10.45 4.10 -9.31
C LEU A 221 11.33 5.08 -8.53
N CYS A 222 10.74 6.03 -7.80
CA CYS A 222 11.51 6.95 -6.95
C CYS A 222 12.34 6.19 -5.90
N VAL A 223 11.71 5.23 -5.19
CA VAL A 223 12.39 4.49 -4.12
C VAL A 223 13.40 3.51 -4.69
N ILE A 224 13.11 2.80 -5.79
CA ILE A 224 14.07 1.92 -6.46
C ILE A 224 15.31 2.71 -6.88
N ARG A 225 15.12 3.86 -7.55
CA ARG A 225 16.23 4.74 -7.95
C ARG A 225 17.10 5.12 -6.75
N ARG A 226 16.48 5.55 -5.64
CA ARG A 226 17.20 5.88 -4.40
C ARG A 226 17.96 4.69 -3.82
N ARG A 227 17.38 3.49 -3.86
CA ARG A 227 18.04 2.26 -3.38
C ARG A 227 19.26 1.91 -4.23
N ILE A 228 19.15 1.97 -5.56
CA ILE A 228 20.26 1.79 -6.50
C ILE A 228 21.39 2.78 -6.22
N GLN A 229 21.07 4.08 -6.11
CA GLN A 229 22.04 5.13 -5.78
C GLN A 229 22.74 4.92 -4.44
N SER A 230 22.09 4.21 -3.53
CA SER A 230 22.65 3.86 -2.23
C SER A 230 23.39 2.51 -2.20
N GLY A 231 23.65 1.92 -3.37
CA GLY A 231 24.36 0.64 -3.52
C GLY A 231 23.50 -0.60 -3.26
N HIS A 232 22.19 -0.46 -3.06
CA HIS A 232 21.27 -1.58 -2.89
C HIS A 232 20.76 -2.03 -4.26
N VAL A 233 21.51 -2.95 -4.88
CA VAL A 233 21.24 -3.46 -6.22
C VAL A 233 20.76 -4.91 -6.19
N ILE A 234 19.97 -5.29 -7.19
CA ILE A 234 19.48 -6.64 -7.39
C ILE A 234 20.66 -7.59 -7.58
N ASN A 235 20.62 -8.71 -6.86
CA ASN A 235 21.55 -9.82 -7.08
C ASN A 235 21.24 -10.48 -8.44
N PRO A 236 22.22 -10.55 -9.37
CA PRO A 236 22.02 -11.21 -10.67
C PRO A 236 21.56 -12.67 -10.58
N LEU A 237 21.81 -13.36 -9.46
CA LEU A 237 21.32 -14.72 -9.23
C LEU A 237 19.80 -14.81 -9.12
N ASN A 238 19.12 -13.72 -8.73
CA ASN A 238 17.67 -13.68 -8.60
C ASN A 238 16.99 -13.36 -9.94
N ILE A 239 17.72 -12.77 -10.89
CA ILE A 239 17.19 -12.32 -12.18
C ILE A 239 18.22 -12.57 -13.28
N ASN A 240 18.00 -13.66 -14.03
CA ASN A 240 18.80 -13.99 -15.20
C ASN A 240 17.90 -14.46 -16.34
N TYR A 241 17.10 -13.54 -16.87
CA TYR A 241 16.14 -13.81 -17.94
C TYR A 241 16.64 -13.21 -19.25
N GLN A 242 17.63 -13.88 -19.86
CA GLN A 242 18.28 -13.37 -21.07
C GLN A 242 17.30 -13.08 -22.22
N TYR A 243 16.24 -13.89 -22.34
CA TYR A 243 15.19 -13.70 -23.35
C TYR A 243 14.39 -12.39 -23.19
N LEU A 244 14.48 -11.72 -22.03
CA LEU A 244 13.85 -10.41 -21.85
C LEU A 244 14.61 -9.30 -22.58
N ARG A 245 15.90 -9.50 -22.91
CA ARG A 245 16.72 -8.47 -23.58
C ARG A 245 16.18 -8.07 -24.95
N ASP A 246 15.52 -9.00 -25.62
CA ASP A 246 15.00 -8.81 -26.96
C ASP A 246 13.60 -8.16 -26.96
N THR A 247 13.02 -7.89 -25.79
CA THR A 247 11.69 -7.29 -25.70
C THR A 247 11.74 -5.77 -25.87
N LYS A 248 10.63 -5.19 -26.35
CA LYS A 248 10.47 -3.74 -26.43
C LYS A 248 10.48 -3.11 -25.04
N GLU A 249 9.97 -3.81 -24.03
CA GLU A 249 9.98 -3.39 -22.63
C GLU A 249 11.40 -3.21 -22.10
N TYR A 250 12.34 -4.08 -22.48
CA TYR A 250 13.74 -3.92 -22.13
C TYR A 250 14.33 -2.65 -22.75
N GLN A 251 14.08 -2.41 -24.04
CA GLN A 251 14.50 -1.18 -24.71
C GLN A 251 13.89 0.07 -24.08
N ALA A 252 12.63 -0.02 -23.63
CA ALA A 252 11.93 1.07 -22.97
C ALA A 252 12.55 1.45 -21.61
N THR A 253 13.30 0.56 -20.96
CA THR A 253 13.99 0.88 -19.70
C THR A 253 15.02 2.00 -19.87
N GLU A 254 15.60 2.18 -21.06
CA GLU A 254 16.54 3.27 -21.35
C GLU A 254 15.92 4.66 -21.10
N ILE A 255 14.62 4.81 -21.32
CA ILE A 255 13.89 6.06 -21.06
C ILE A 255 13.92 6.40 -19.56
N MET A 256 13.84 5.37 -18.71
CA MET A 256 13.86 5.49 -17.26
C MET A 256 15.29 5.63 -16.70
N THR A 257 16.26 4.98 -17.34
CA THR A 257 17.65 4.86 -16.85
C THR A 257 18.64 5.76 -17.57
N GLN A 258 18.19 6.68 -18.43
CA GLN A 258 19.04 7.56 -19.25
C GLN A 258 20.13 8.34 -18.49
N HIS A 259 19.97 8.54 -17.17
CA HIS A 259 20.91 9.25 -16.32
C HIS A 259 21.78 8.33 -15.45
N GLU A 260 21.75 7.03 -15.70
CA GLU A 260 22.42 5.99 -14.91
C GLU A 260 23.17 5.03 -15.86
N PRO A 261 24.26 5.49 -16.51
CA PRO A 261 24.96 4.70 -17.54
C PRO A 261 25.62 3.44 -16.98
N ASP A 262 26.04 3.46 -15.71
CA ASP A 262 26.71 2.34 -15.04
C ASP A 262 25.73 1.40 -14.32
N LEU A 263 24.43 1.50 -14.64
CA LEU A 263 23.40 0.69 -14.00
C LEU A 263 23.63 -0.81 -14.32
N PRO A 264 23.72 -1.68 -13.29
CA PRO A 264 23.88 -3.11 -13.51
C PRO A 264 22.75 -3.68 -14.38
N GLU A 265 23.08 -4.64 -15.24
CA GLU A 265 22.09 -5.24 -16.15
C GLU A 265 20.91 -5.87 -15.40
N ALA A 266 21.15 -6.46 -14.24
CA ALA A 266 20.10 -7.03 -13.39
C ALA A 266 19.01 -6.00 -13.02
N GLU A 267 19.35 -4.72 -12.91
CA GLU A 267 18.40 -3.63 -12.66
C GLU A 267 17.55 -3.32 -13.89
N LYS A 268 18.15 -3.31 -15.09
CA LYS A 268 17.40 -3.17 -16.34
C LYS A 268 16.43 -4.33 -16.53
N LEU A 269 16.87 -5.56 -16.26
CA LEU A 269 16.00 -6.74 -16.28
C LEU A 269 14.88 -6.66 -15.23
N TYR A 270 15.17 -6.15 -14.02
CA TYR A 270 14.15 -5.94 -12.99
C TYR A 270 13.08 -4.92 -13.44
N LEU A 271 13.49 -3.78 -13.98
CA LEU A 271 12.56 -2.79 -14.52
C LEU A 271 11.73 -3.36 -15.68
N THR A 272 12.36 -4.15 -16.55
CA THR A 272 11.70 -4.84 -17.68
C THR A 272 10.59 -5.77 -17.20
N LEU A 273 10.87 -6.60 -16.18
CA LEU A 273 9.86 -7.47 -15.56
C LEU A 273 8.69 -6.66 -15.03
N HIS A 274 8.99 -5.53 -14.38
CA HIS A 274 7.94 -4.68 -13.83
C HIS A 274 7.06 -4.10 -14.95
N LEU A 275 7.65 -3.61 -16.05
CA LEU A 275 6.89 -3.13 -17.21
C LEU A 275 6.02 -4.22 -17.82
N LEU A 276 6.57 -5.42 -18.08
CA LEU A 276 5.82 -6.57 -18.60
C LEU A 276 4.67 -6.99 -17.67
N SER A 277 4.86 -6.84 -16.36
CA SER A 277 3.86 -7.19 -15.34
C SER A 277 2.73 -6.17 -15.20
N THR A 278 2.90 -4.96 -15.74
CA THR A 278 1.95 -3.84 -15.67
C THR A 278 1.39 -3.41 -17.03
N SER A 279 2.04 -3.81 -18.14
CA SER A 279 1.72 -3.36 -19.50
C SER A 279 0.53 -4.10 -20.11
N VAL A 280 -0.48 -3.35 -20.55
CA VAL A 280 -1.54 -3.88 -21.41
C VAL A 280 -1.23 -3.51 -22.85
N GLN A 281 -0.75 -4.48 -23.65
CA GLN A 281 -0.34 -4.26 -25.04
C GLN A 281 -1.57 -4.14 -25.95
N TRP A 282 -1.90 -2.94 -26.41
CA TRP A 282 -3.08 -2.71 -27.27
C TRP A 282 -2.81 -2.98 -28.76
N THR A 283 -1.55 -3.08 -29.16
CA THR A 283 -1.17 -3.14 -30.59
C THR A 283 0.11 -3.96 -30.75
N ASP A 284 -0.01 -5.05 -31.49
CA ASP A 284 1.07 -5.98 -31.88
C ASP A 284 1.75 -6.74 -30.73
N LEU A 285 1.05 -7.77 -30.25
CA LEU A 285 1.68 -8.90 -29.58
C LEU A 285 2.66 -9.54 -30.57
N GLN A 286 3.94 -9.17 -30.50
CA GLN A 286 4.95 -9.90 -31.25
C GLN A 286 5.07 -11.31 -30.66
N GLU A 287 5.07 -12.28 -31.57
CA GLU A 287 5.17 -13.71 -31.31
C GLU A 287 6.47 -14.03 -30.56
N SER A 288 6.44 -13.96 -29.24
CA SER A 288 7.37 -14.74 -28.43
C SER A 288 6.74 -16.12 -28.20
N ASP A 289 7.56 -17.17 -28.16
CA ASP A 289 7.10 -18.55 -27.92
C ASP A 289 6.19 -18.68 -26.68
N ASN A 290 6.46 -17.87 -25.66
CA ASN A 290 5.63 -17.81 -24.44
C ASN A 290 4.22 -17.26 -24.69
N ILE A 291 4.08 -16.22 -25.51
CA ILE A 291 2.78 -15.62 -25.86
C ILE A 291 1.98 -16.56 -26.75
N SER A 292 2.64 -17.29 -27.66
CA SER A 292 2.00 -18.32 -28.49
C SER A 292 1.39 -19.43 -27.63
N ASN A 293 2.16 -19.97 -26.68
CA ASN A 293 1.67 -20.97 -25.72
C ASN A 293 0.51 -20.45 -24.85
N LEU A 294 0.58 -19.20 -24.39
CA LEU A 294 -0.49 -18.59 -23.62
C LEU A 294 -1.76 -18.41 -24.47
N THR A 295 -1.63 -18.02 -25.73
CA THR A 295 -2.75 -17.86 -26.66
C THR A 295 -3.46 -19.20 -26.88
N MET A 296 -2.70 -20.28 -27.07
CA MET A 296 -3.27 -21.63 -27.18
C MET A 296 -3.99 -22.06 -25.90
N ALA A 297 -3.41 -21.78 -24.73
CA ALA A 297 -4.04 -22.09 -23.44
C ALA A 297 -5.35 -21.31 -23.22
N ILE A 298 -5.41 -20.04 -23.63
CA ILE A 298 -6.63 -19.22 -23.58
C ILE A 298 -7.71 -19.80 -24.48
N ALA A 299 -7.36 -20.19 -25.72
CA ALA A 299 -8.30 -20.80 -26.63
C ALA A 299 -8.89 -22.12 -26.07
N GLN A 300 -8.05 -22.96 -25.46
CA GLN A 300 -8.49 -24.18 -24.77
C GLN A 300 -9.39 -23.87 -23.56
N MET A 301 -9.04 -22.86 -22.76
CA MET A 301 -9.86 -22.41 -21.63
C MET A 301 -11.25 -21.97 -22.07
N ILE A 302 -11.35 -21.15 -23.13
CA ILE A 302 -12.62 -20.71 -23.72
C ILE A 302 -13.43 -21.94 -24.17
N HIS A 303 -12.80 -22.88 -24.87
CA HIS A 303 -13.48 -24.09 -25.33
C HIS A 303 -14.03 -24.94 -24.18
N HIS A 304 -13.24 -25.17 -23.13
CA HIS A 304 -13.70 -25.92 -21.96
C HIS A 304 -14.82 -25.17 -21.21
N PHE A 305 -14.76 -23.84 -21.13
CA PHE A 305 -15.81 -23.05 -20.51
C PHE A 305 -17.15 -23.22 -21.23
N GLU A 306 -17.17 -23.21 -22.56
CA GLU A 306 -18.39 -23.45 -23.34
C GLU A 306 -18.94 -24.86 -23.12
N GLN A 307 -18.06 -25.87 -23.01
CA GLN A 307 -18.47 -27.26 -22.75
C GLN A 307 -19.11 -27.44 -21.38
N ILE A 308 -18.59 -26.74 -20.35
CA ILE A 308 -19.11 -26.83 -18.98
C ILE A 308 -20.41 -26.03 -18.82
N THR A 309 -20.48 -24.85 -19.43
CA THR A 309 -21.61 -23.92 -19.24
C THR A 309 -22.73 -24.08 -20.26
N PHE A 310 -22.48 -24.79 -21.37
CA PHE A 310 -23.35 -24.85 -22.55
C PHE A 310 -23.69 -23.48 -23.15
N ILE A 311 -22.88 -22.46 -22.86
CA ILE A 311 -22.99 -21.13 -23.46
C ILE A 311 -22.13 -21.11 -24.72
N ASN A 312 -22.69 -20.62 -25.82
CA ASN A 312 -21.94 -20.38 -27.05
C ASN A 312 -21.43 -18.94 -27.07
N ILE A 313 -20.13 -18.75 -27.24
CA ILE A 313 -19.48 -17.44 -27.34
C ILE A 313 -19.33 -17.11 -28.81
N GLU A 314 -20.07 -16.08 -29.27
CA GLU A 314 -20.10 -15.70 -30.69
C GLU A 314 -18.74 -15.21 -31.21
N ASP A 315 -18.06 -14.35 -30.45
CA ASP A 315 -16.80 -13.73 -30.86
C ASP A 315 -15.63 -14.20 -29.99
N LYS A 316 -15.19 -15.44 -30.26
CA LYS A 316 -14.10 -16.10 -29.53
C LYS A 316 -12.77 -15.41 -29.74
N GLU A 317 -12.55 -14.86 -30.93
CA GLU A 317 -11.31 -14.18 -31.26
C GLU A 317 -11.16 -12.91 -30.43
N LYS A 318 -12.20 -12.07 -30.38
CA LYS A 318 -12.21 -10.88 -29.54
C LYS A 318 -12.10 -11.21 -28.06
N LEU A 319 -12.79 -12.24 -27.56
CA LEU A 319 -12.66 -12.66 -26.17
C LEU A 319 -11.23 -13.14 -25.87
N SER A 320 -10.64 -13.94 -26.77
CA SER A 320 -9.26 -14.42 -26.63
C SER A 320 -8.27 -13.25 -26.58
N GLN A 321 -8.42 -12.27 -27.48
CA GLN A 321 -7.61 -11.06 -27.48
C GLN A 321 -7.76 -10.29 -26.16
N GLN A 322 -8.99 -10.07 -25.69
CA GLN A 322 -9.26 -9.39 -24.42
C GLN A 322 -8.68 -10.15 -23.22
N LEU A 323 -8.78 -11.47 -23.19
CA LEU A 323 -8.18 -12.28 -22.14
C LEU A 323 -6.66 -12.21 -22.19
N LEU A 324 -6.07 -12.21 -23.37
CA LEU A 324 -4.62 -12.11 -23.54
C LEU A 324 -4.07 -10.76 -23.02
N LEU A 325 -4.83 -9.67 -23.16
CA LEU A 325 -4.51 -8.36 -22.56
C LEU A 325 -4.36 -8.41 -21.03
N HIS A 326 -5.16 -9.22 -20.35
CA HIS A 326 -5.17 -9.31 -18.88
C HIS A 326 -4.29 -10.45 -18.34
N LEU A 327 -4.26 -11.58 -19.06
CA LEU A 327 -3.54 -12.78 -18.66
C LEU A 327 -2.05 -12.69 -18.97
N THR A 328 -1.63 -11.91 -19.97
CA THR A 328 -0.19 -11.73 -20.23
C THR A 328 0.50 -11.07 -19.03
N PRO A 329 0.05 -9.92 -18.50
CA PRO A 329 0.61 -9.35 -17.27
C PRO A 329 0.53 -10.30 -16.07
N ALA A 330 -0.59 -11.03 -15.93
CA ALA A 330 -0.76 -12.01 -14.85
C ALA A 330 0.23 -13.18 -14.95
N PHE A 331 0.48 -13.67 -16.17
CA PHE A 331 1.45 -14.72 -16.44
C PHE A 331 2.86 -14.28 -16.02
N TYR A 332 3.28 -13.06 -16.39
CA TYR A 332 4.55 -12.50 -15.91
C TYR A 332 4.56 -12.41 -14.38
N ARG A 333 3.49 -11.89 -13.75
CA ARG A 333 3.47 -11.80 -12.28
C ARG A 333 3.59 -13.16 -11.58
N ILE A 334 2.94 -14.20 -12.11
CA ILE A 334 3.00 -15.56 -11.56
C ILE A 334 4.37 -16.20 -11.84
N LYS A 335 4.82 -16.19 -13.10
CA LYS A 335 6.07 -16.83 -13.53
C LYS A 335 7.29 -16.32 -12.76
N TYR A 336 7.28 -15.05 -12.39
CA TYR A 336 8.40 -14.38 -11.72
C TYR A 336 8.13 -14.05 -10.25
N ASN A 337 7.09 -14.63 -9.64
CA ASN A 337 6.73 -14.41 -8.22
C ASN A 337 6.61 -12.93 -7.83
N LEU A 338 6.01 -12.12 -8.71
CA LEU A 338 5.68 -10.71 -8.47
C LEU A 338 4.30 -10.54 -7.82
N THR A 339 3.45 -11.58 -7.82
CA THR A 339 2.15 -11.57 -7.14
C THR A 339 2.31 -11.92 -5.66
N ASP A 340 1.62 -11.19 -4.79
CA ASP A 340 1.54 -11.54 -3.38
C ASP A 340 0.40 -12.54 -3.12
N ARG A 341 0.64 -13.55 -2.28
CA ARG A 341 -0.33 -14.66 -2.08
C ARG A 341 -1.65 -14.18 -1.47
N ASP A 342 -1.62 -13.08 -0.74
CA ASP A 342 -2.78 -12.50 -0.04
C ASP A 342 -3.80 -11.85 -0.98
N GLU A 343 -3.42 -11.50 -2.23
CA GLU A 343 -4.33 -10.86 -3.19
C GLU A 343 -5.37 -11.83 -3.80
N LEU A 344 -5.25 -13.14 -3.55
CA LEU A 344 -6.15 -14.16 -4.09
C LEU A 344 -7.41 -14.41 -3.25
N ILE A 345 -7.70 -13.56 -2.24
CA ILE A 345 -8.93 -13.68 -1.45
C ILE A 345 -10.13 -13.38 -2.34
N ASN A 346 -10.88 -14.45 -2.60
CA ASN A 346 -11.84 -14.63 -3.67
C ASN A 346 -13.02 -13.63 -3.61
N PRO A 347 -13.09 -12.60 -4.48
CA PRO A 347 -14.24 -11.68 -4.53
C PRO A 347 -15.48 -12.32 -5.17
N LEU A 348 -15.39 -13.56 -5.65
CA LEU A 348 -16.48 -14.28 -6.32
C LEU A 348 -17.25 -15.24 -5.38
N GLN A 349 -17.01 -15.18 -4.06
CA GLN A 349 -17.87 -15.82 -3.06
C GLN A 349 -19.24 -15.13 -3.04
N GLY A 350 -20.15 -15.62 -3.89
CA GLY A 350 -21.49 -15.09 -4.08
C GLY A 350 -22.14 -15.71 -5.32
N ASN A 351 -22.66 -14.88 -6.22
CA ASN A 351 -23.55 -15.26 -7.33
C ASN A 351 -22.97 -16.24 -8.37
N TYR A 352 -21.69 -16.58 -8.32
CA TYR A 352 -21.01 -17.45 -9.31
C TYR A 352 -20.47 -18.74 -8.71
N GLN A 353 -20.88 -19.10 -7.49
CA GLN A 353 -20.36 -20.27 -6.77
C GLN A 353 -20.54 -21.59 -7.56
N SER A 354 -21.60 -21.71 -8.37
CA SER A 354 -21.86 -22.87 -9.23
C SER A 354 -20.85 -23.06 -10.38
N LEU A 355 -20.04 -22.05 -10.71
CA LEU A 355 -19.00 -22.11 -11.74
C LEU A 355 -17.62 -22.54 -11.21
N PHE A 356 -17.48 -22.72 -9.88
CA PHE A 356 -16.20 -23.04 -9.22
C PHE A 356 -16.06 -24.52 -8.80
N HIS A 357 -17.05 -25.37 -9.11
CA HIS A 357 -17.12 -26.76 -8.68
C HIS A 357 -16.69 -27.75 -9.76
#